data_AF-A0A7K9DKJ3-F1
#
_entry.id   AF-A0A7K9DKJ3-F1
#
_cell.length_a   1.000
_cell.length_b   1.000
_cell.length_c   1.000
_cell.angle_alpha   90.00
_cell.angle_beta   90.00
_cell.angle_gamma   90.00
#
_symmetry.space_group_name_H-M   'P 1'
#
loop_
_entity.id
_entity.type
_entity.pdbx_description
1 polymer ?
#
loop_
_entity_poly.entity_id
_entity_poly.type
_entity_poly.pdbx_seq_one_letter_code
_entity_poly.pdbx_strand_id
1 'polypeptide(L)'
;ELLSRLRGKLQTLWEERELVLWEAQECAQRGRELEATVRGLCKPNEFERYMMFIGDLEKVVSLLLCLSSRLARVQNAMRRIDGNTDAEEKRSLSERHKLLSRQREDAKDLKENLDRRERVVSGILAKYLTEQQLQDYQRFVQVKTSLLIEQKDLEEQIKFFEEQLENLETSIP
;
A
#
# COMPACT_ATOMS: atom_id res chain seq x y z
N GLU A 1 4.49 9.34 32.40
CA GLU A 1 4.93 10.21 31.28
C GLU A 1 4.94 9.47 29.93
N LEU A 2 5.58 8.29 29.82
CA LEU A 2 5.65 7.52 28.56
C LEU A 2 4.27 7.11 27.99
N LEU A 3 3.37 6.54 28.81
CA LEU A 3 2.02 6.15 28.37
C LEU A 3 1.23 7.34 27.80
N SER A 4 1.32 8.51 28.43
CA SER A 4 0.64 9.72 27.95
C SER A 4 1.20 10.18 26.60
N ARG A 5 2.51 10.06 26.37
CA ARG A 5 3.14 10.40 25.09
C ARG A 5 2.71 9.42 23.99
N LEU A 6 2.65 8.12 24.30
CA LEU A 6 2.19 7.09 23.35
C LEU A 6 0.72 7.29 22.97
N ARG A 7 -0.16 7.52 23.95
CA ARG A 7 -1.57 7.84 23.70
C ARG A 7 -1.73 9.11 22.86
N GLY A 8 -0.95 10.15 23.14
CA GLY A 8 -0.92 11.37 22.35
C GLY A 8 -0.48 11.14 20.90
N LYS A 9 0.59 10.35 20.68
CA LYS A 9 1.05 9.99 19.33
C LYS A 9 0.03 9.14 18.59
N LEU A 10 -0.61 8.19 19.28
CA LEU A 10 -1.68 7.38 18.72
C LEU A 10 -2.81 8.29 18.24
N GLN A 11 -3.30 9.20 19.10
CA GLN A 11 -4.35 10.15 18.75
C GLN A 11 -4.05 10.94 17.47
N THR A 12 -2.82 11.46 17.32
CA THR A 12 -2.40 12.15 16.09
C THR A 12 -2.47 11.23 14.86
N LEU A 13 -2.04 9.97 14.97
CA LEU A 13 -2.11 9.02 13.85
C LEU A 13 -3.56 8.69 13.46
N TRP A 14 -4.48 8.63 14.42
CA TRP A 14 -5.91 8.46 14.12
C TRP A 14 -6.48 9.67 13.39
N GLU A 15 -6.12 10.88 13.80
CA GLU A 15 -6.53 12.11 13.11
C GLU A 15 -5.98 12.18 11.67
N GLU A 16 -4.71 11.82 11.47
CA GLU A 16 -4.10 11.69 10.14
C GLU A 16 -4.83 10.63 9.29
N ARG A 17 -5.18 9.48 9.88
CA ARG A 17 -5.94 8.42 9.19
C ARG A 17 -7.31 8.91 8.71
N GLU A 18 -8.05 9.64 9.54
CA GLU A 18 -9.36 10.17 9.13
C GLU A 18 -9.24 11.17 7.98
N LEU A 19 -8.20 12.02 7.97
CA LEU A 19 -7.92 12.92 6.85
C LEU A 19 -7.65 12.14 5.56
N VAL A 20 -6.76 11.13 5.61
CA VAL A 20 -6.41 10.32 4.45
C VAL A 20 -7.59 9.50 3.94
N LEU A 21 -8.49 9.04 4.82
CA LEU A 21 -9.74 8.38 4.44
C LEU A 21 -10.68 9.34 3.69
N TRP A 22 -10.80 10.58 4.15
CA TRP A 22 -11.57 11.61 3.46
C TRP A 22 -10.99 11.92 2.07
N GLU A 23 -9.68 12.09 1.95
CA GLU A 23 -9.01 12.30 0.67
C GLU A 23 -9.17 11.11 -0.29
N ALA A 24 -9.14 9.89 0.23
CA ALA A 24 -9.40 8.69 -0.56
C ALA A 24 -10.85 8.59 -1.05
N GLN A 25 -11.81 9.07 -0.27
CA GLN A 25 -13.20 9.15 -0.70
C GLN A 25 -13.37 10.15 -1.85
N GLU A 26 -12.76 11.33 -1.76
CA GLU A 26 -12.75 12.33 -2.84
C GLU A 26 -12.03 11.79 -4.08
N CYS A 27 -10.90 11.11 -3.90
CA CYS A 27 -10.19 10.44 -4.99
C CYS A 27 -11.06 9.35 -5.65
N ALA A 28 -11.82 8.58 -4.87
CA ALA A 28 -12.73 7.56 -5.38
C ALA A 28 -13.89 8.17 -6.18
N GLN A 29 -14.41 9.33 -5.76
CA GLN A 29 -15.42 10.07 -6.51
C GLN A 29 -14.89 10.52 -7.87
N ARG A 30 -13.70 11.14 -7.91
CA ARG A 30 -13.02 11.50 -9.17
C ARG A 30 -12.78 10.28 -10.06
N GLY A 31 -12.43 9.14 -9.47
CA GLY A 31 -12.29 7.87 -10.17
C GLY A 31 -13.57 7.39 -10.86
N ARG A 32 -14.73 7.57 -10.23
CA ARG A 32 -16.05 7.23 -10.81
C ARG A 32 -16.41 8.11 -12.00
N GLU A 33 -16.15 9.41 -11.90
CA GLU A 33 -16.39 10.37 -12.99
C GLU A 33 -15.51 10.06 -14.21
N LEU A 34 -14.25 9.72 -13.94
CA LEU A 34 -13.31 9.30 -14.98
C LEU A 34 -13.73 7.97 -15.61
N GLU A 35 -14.14 6.99 -14.81
CA GLU A 35 -14.67 5.72 -15.31
C GLU A 35 -15.87 5.93 -16.25
N ALA A 36 -16.82 6.79 -15.86
CA ALA A 36 -17.98 7.12 -16.70
C ALA A 36 -17.56 7.78 -18.03
N THR A 37 -16.57 8.69 -17.98
CA THR A 37 -16.01 9.34 -19.16
C THR A 37 -15.35 8.33 -20.10
N VAL A 38 -14.49 7.46 -19.57
CA VAL A 38 -13.80 6.42 -20.35
C VAL A 38 -14.81 5.44 -20.95
N ARG A 39 -15.85 5.05 -20.19
CA ARG A 39 -16.93 4.17 -20.68
C ARG A 39 -17.69 4.79 -21.85
N GLY A 40 -17.92 6.11 -21.83
CA GLY A 40 -18.65 6.81 -22.88
C GLY A 40 -17.86 7.03 -24.16
N LEU A 41 -16.52 7.14 -24.07
CA LEU A 41 -15.65 7.50 -25.20
C LEU A 41 -14.90 6.32 -25.82
N CYS A 42 -14.49 5.34 -25.01
CA CYS A 42 -13.63 4.24 -25.46
C CYS A 42 -14.43 3.02 -25.93
N LYS A 43 -13.79 2.15 -26.70
CA LYS A 43 -14.37 0.87 -27.11
C LYS A 43 -14.51 -0.07 -25.89
N PRO A 44 -15.44 -1.05 -25.91
CA PRO A 44 -15.64 -1.97 -24.78
C PRO A 44 -14.36 -2.67 -24.31
N ASN A 45 -13.54 -3.17 -25.24
CA ASN A 45 -12.27 -3.84 -24.95
C ASN A 45 -11.19 -2.88 -24.39
N GLU A 46 -11.26 -1.59 -24.69
CA GLU A 46 -10.37 -0.56 -24.16
C GLU A 46 -10.78 -0.16 -22.74
N PHE A 47 -12.09 -0.03 -22.52
CA PHE A 47 -12.67 0.19 -21.19
C PHE A 47 -12.35 -0.96 -20.23
N GLU A 48 -12.45 -2.22 -20.69
CA GLU A 48 -12.06 -3.39 -19.90
C GLU A 48 -10.58 -3.34 -19.47
N ARG A 49 -9.67 -2.91 -20.36
CA ARG A 49 -8.25 -2.74 -20.03
C ARG A 49 -8.04 -1.67 -18.97
N TYR A 50 -8.75 -0.55 -19.07
CA TYR A 50 -8.75 0.49 -18.04
C TYR A 50 -9.22 -0.07 -16.69
N MET A 51 -10.35 -0.77 -16.66
CA MET A 51 -10.90 -1.35 -15.42
C MET A 51 -9.97 -2.38 -14.80
N MET A 52 -9.37 -3.25 -15.60
CA MET A 52 -8.36 -4.21 -15.13
C MET A 52 -7.15 -3.50 -14.51
N PHE A 53 -6.65 -2.45 -15.16
CA PHE A 53 -5.54 -1.67 -14.62
C PHE A 53 -5.89 -1.02 -13.28
N ILE A 54 -7.00 -0.29 -13.20
CA ILE A 54 -7.43 0.41 -11.98
C ILE A 54 -7.71 -0.58 -10.83
N GLY A 55 -8.31 -1.74 -11.13
CA GLY A 55 -8.61 -2.78 -10.14
C GLY A 55 -7.38 -3.52 -9.65
N ASP A 56 -6.35 -3.67 -10.47
CA ASP A 56 -5.11 -4.33 -10.07
C ASP A 56 -4.12 -3.39 -9.37
N LEU A 57 -4.25 -2.08 -9.58
CA LEU A 57 -3.41 -1.08 -8.93
C LEU A 57 -3.40 -1.25 -7.42
N GLU A 58 -4.59 -1.30 -6.80
CA GLU A 58 -4.73 -1.45 -5.36
C GLU A 58 -4.17 -2.77 -4.85
N LYS A 59 -4.44 -3.87 -5.57
CA LYS A 59 -3.98 -5.21 -5.18
C LYS A 59 -2.46 -5.31 -5.19
N VAL A 60 -1.81 -4.81 -6.24
CA VAL A 60 -0.35 -4.88 -6.41
C VAL A 60 0.35 -3.97 -5.40
N VAL A 61 -0.13 -2.74 -5.20
CA VAL A 61 0.41 -1.81 -4.20
C VAL A 61 0.28 -2.40 -2.80
N SER A 62 -0.91 -2.91 -2.44
CA SER A 62 -1.15 -3.53 -1.14
C SER A 62 -0.27 -4.76 -0.90
N LEU A 63 -0.10 -5.62 -1.92
CA LEU A 63 0.78 -6.79 -1.84
C LEU A 63 2.23 -6.38 -1.58
N LEU A 64 2.73 -5.39 -2.32
CA LEU A 64 4.10 -4.89 -2.16
C LEU A 64 4.34 -4.34 -0.74
N LEU A 65 3.43 -3.53 -0.23
CA LEU A 65 3.54 -2.93 1.10
C LEU A 65 3.51 -4.01 2.18
N CYS A 66 2.55 -4.94 2.12
CA CYS A 66 2.44 -6.05 3.05
C CYS A 66 3.71 -6.93 3.07
N LEU A 67 4.28 -7.25 1.90
CA LEU A 67 5.53 -8.01 1.82
C LEU A 67 6.72 -7.21 2.37
N SER A 68 6.77 -5.90 2.14
CA SER A 68 7.80 -5.01 2.69
C SER A 68 7.80 -5.03 4.21
N SER A 69 6.62 -4.83 4.81
CA SER A 69 6.45 -4.81 6.26
C SER A 69 6.82 -6.16 6.88
N ARG A 70 6.32 -7.25 6.30
CA ARG A 70 6.65 -8.62 6.76
C ARG A 70 8.14 -8.91 6.68
N LEU A 71 8.80 -8.50 5.60
CA LEU A 71 10.23 -8.69 5.43
C LEU A 71 11.03 -7.85 6.42
N ALA A 72 10.67 -6.59 6.64
CA ALA A 72 11.30 -5.71 7.62
C ALA A 72 11.20 -6.28 9.05
N ARG A 73 10.03 -6.82 9.42
CA ARG A 73 9.85 -7.50 10.73
C ARG A 73 10.75 -8.72 10.88
N VAL A 74 10.88 -9.55 9.85
CA VAL A 74 11.78 -10.71 9.87
C VAL A 74 13.25 -10.27 9.95
N GLN A 75 13.65 -9.25 9.19
CA GLN A 75 15.01 -8.70 9.25
C GLN A 75 15.33 -8.13 10.63
N ASN A 76 14.38 -7.45 11.27
CA ASN A 76 14.53 -6.95 12.63
C ASN A 76 14.66 -8.09 13.64
N ALA A 77 13.88 -9.16 13.51
CA ALA A 77 14.01 -10.36 14.35
C ALA A 77 15.38 -11.03 14.15
N MET A 78 15.85 -11.16 12.92
CA MET A 78 17.17 -11.74 12.62
C MET A 78 18.32 -10.94 13.24
N ARG A 79 18.23 -9.61 13.32
CA ARG A 79 19.23 -8.76 13.98
C ARG A 79 19.30 -8.97 15.50
N ARG A 80 18.25 -9.52 16.12
CA ARG A 80 18.19 -9.82 17.56
C ARG A 80 18.70 -11.21 17.92
N ILE A 81 19.01 -12.05 16.91
CA ILE A 81 19.57 -13.38 17.13
C ILE A 81 20.93 -13.26 17.82
N ASP A 82 21.13 -14.05 18.87
CA ASP A 82 22.35 -14.10 19.66
C ASP A 82 22.87 -15.56 19.86
N GLY A 83 23.87 -15.72 20.73
CA GLY A 83 24.47 -17.02 21.06
C GLY A 83 23.51 -17.99 21.76
N ASN A 84 22.49 -17.48 22.45
CA ASN A 84 21.51 -18.27 23.23
C ASN A 84 20.26 -18.64 22.41
N THR A 85 20.04 -17.95 21.29
CA THR A 85 18.91 -18.22 20.40
C THR A 85 19.02 -19.64 19.81
N ASP A 86 17.92 -20.38 19.87
CA ASP A 86 17.83 -21.77 19.47
C ASP A 86 18.17 -22.00 17.98
N ALA A 87 18.78 -23.15 17.68
CA ALA A 87 19.23 -23.47 16.33
C ALA A 87 18.08 -23.69 15.34
N GLU A 88 16.93 -24.17 15.80
CA GLU A 88 15.72 -24.34 15.00
C GLU A 88 15.06 -22.98 14.73
N GLU A 89 15.00 -22.10 15.73
CA GLU A 89 14.51 -20.72 15.58
C GLU A 89 15.35 -19.94 14.54
N LYS A 90 16.68 -20.03 14.62
CA LYS A 90 17.61 -19.44 13.64
C LYS A 90 17.33 -19.91 12.22
N ARG A 91 17.12 -21.22 12.03
CA ARG A 91 16.82 -21.82 10.72
C ARG A 91 15.47 -21.34 10.19
N SER A 92 14.43 -21.38 11.03
CA SER A 92 13.07 -20.94 10.69
C SER A 92 13.05 -19.48 10.23
N LEU A 93 13.73 -18.57 10.94
CA LEU A 93 13.84 -17.16 10.55
C LEU A 93 14.57 -16.99 9.21
N SER A 94 15.65 -17.74 8.97
CA SER A 94 16.40 -17.72 7.70
C SER A 94 15.55 -18.20 6.52
N GLU A 95 14.79 -19.28 6.69
CA GLU A 95 13.87 -19.80 5.68
C GLU A 95 12.75 -18.81 5.37
N ARG A 96 12.14 -18.23 6.40
CA ARG A 96 11.11 -17.20 6.26
C ARG A 96 11.64 -15.96 5.53
N HIS A 97 12.85 -15.52 5.84
CA HIS A 97 13.51 -14.41 5.14
C HIS A 97 13.72 -14.73 3.66
N LYS A 98 14.24 -15.92 3.34
CA LYS A 98 14.44 -16.36 1.95
C LYS A 98 13.13 -16.40 1.17
N LEU A 99 12.07 -16.97 1.76
CA LEU A 99 10.75 -17.03 1.14
C LEU A 99 10.17 -15.64 0.88
N LEU A 100 10.16 -14.76 1.89
CA LEU A 100 9.63 -13.40 1.75
C LEU A 100 10.43 -12.56 0.76
N SER A 101 11.76 -12.76 0.69
CA SER A 101 12.60 -12.07 -0.28
C SER A 101 12.25 -12.46 -1.72
N ARG A 102 11.98 -13.74 -1.96
CA ARG A 102 11.52 -14.23 -3.28
C ARG A 102 10.15 -13.66 -3.63
N GLN A 103 9.18 -13.75 -2.71
CA GLN A 103 7.84 -13.18 -2.93
C GLN A 103 7.88 -11.68 -3.20
N ARG A 104 8.79 -10.95 -2.55
CA ARG A 104 8.98 -9.52 -2.78
C ARG A 104 9.50 -9.24 -4.19
N GLU A 105 10.35 -10.10 -4.73
CA GLU A 105 10.82 -9.98 -6.11
C GLU A 105 9.70 -10.28 -7.11
N ASP A 106 8.95 -11.37 -6.90
CA ASP A 106 7.77 -11.70 -7.72
C ASP A 106 6.75 -10.53 -7.73
N ALA A 107 6.56 -9.86 -6.58
CA ALA A 107 5.69 -8.70 -6.48
C ALA A 107 6.23 -7.45 -7.21
N LYS A 108 7.56 -7.29 -7.35
CA LYS A 108 8.14 -6.23 -8.19
C LYS A 108 7.86 -6.51 -9.66
N ASP A 109 7.96 -7.75 -10.11
CA ASP A 109 7.60 -8.12 -11.49
C ASP A 109 6.13 -7.80 -11.78
N LEU A 110 5.23 -8.06 -10.82
CA LEU A 110 3.82 -7.64 -10.93
C LEU A 110 3.67 -6.12 -11.07
N LYS A 111 4.47 -5.34 -10.34
CA LYS A 111 4.47 -3.88 -10.43
C LYS A 111 5.02 -3.37 -11.76
N GLU A 112 6.08 -3.96 -12.28
CA GLU A 112 6.59 -3.61 -13.61
C GLU A 112 5.57 -3.91 -14.71
N ASN A 113 4.89 -5.06 -14.63
CA ASN A 113 3.80 -5.40 -15.54
C ASN A 113 2.64 -4.43 -15.42
N LEU A 114 2.28 -4.03 -14.20
CA LEU A 114 1.26 -3.01 -13.95
C LEU A 114 1.65 -1.66 -14.58
N ASP A 115 2.92 -1.24 -14.46
CA ASP A 115 3.41 0.02 -15.05
C ASP A 115 3.43 -0.02 -16.58
N ARG A 116 3.73 -1.18 -17.17
CA ARG A 116 3.58 -1.36 -18.62
C ARG A 116 2.12 -1.25 -19.05
N ARG A 117 1.19 -1.83 -18.28
CA ARG A 117 -0.26 -1.70 -18.55
C ARG A 117 -0.75 -0.28 -18.38
N GLU A 118 -0.27 0.45 -17.39
CA GLU A 118 -0.56 1.87 -17.18
C GLU A 118 -0.23 2.68 -18.45
N ARG A 119 0.98 2.53 -18.99
CA ARG A 119 1.39 3.23 -20.22
C ARG A 119 0.52 2.87 -21.42
N VAL A 120 0.13 1.60 -21.55
CA VAL A 120 -0.78 1.16 -22.61
C VAL A 120 -2.16 1.82 -22.45
N VAL A 121 -2.72 1.83 -21.23
CA VAL A 121 -3.99 2.49 -20.94
C VAL A 121 -3.89 4.00 -21.21
N SER A 122 -2.84 4.67 -20.72
CA SER A 122 -2.61 6.10 -20.99
C SER A 122 -2.53 6.38 -22.51
N GLY A 123 -1.85 5.53 -23.28
CA GLY A 123 -1.76 5.66 -24.74
C GLY A 123 -3.08 5.39 -25.47
N ILE A 124 -3.96 4.56 -24.91
CA ILE A 124 -5.34 4.39 -25.41
C ILE A 124 -6.15 5.65 -25.12
N LEU A 125 -6.13 6.14 -23.88
CA LEU A 125 -6.91 7.30 -23.45
C LEU A 125 -6.52 8.58 -24.19
N ALA A 126 -5.24 8.75 -24.54
CA ALA A 126 -4.74 9.89 -25.31
C ALA A 126 -5.38 10.04 -26.70
N LYS A 127 -6.02 8.98 -27.24
CA LYS A 127 -6.73 9.04 -28.53
C LYS A 127 -8.13 9.65 -28.41
N TYR A 128 -8.69 9.68 -27.21
CA TYR A 128 -10.08 10.06 -26.95
C TYR A 128 -10.20 11.29 -26.04
N LEU A 129 -9.25 11.48 -25.13
CA LEU A 129 -9.26 12.55 -24.15
C LEU A 129 -8.50 13.78 -24.64
N THR A 130 -8.92 14.95 -24.16
CA THR A 130 -8.13 16.18 -24.27
C THR A 130 -6.86 16.10 -23.41
N GLU A 131 -5.89 16.97 -23.67
CA GLU A 131 -4.66 17.04 -22.89
C GLU A 131 -4.93 17.25 -21.39
N GLN A 132 -5.86 18.15 -21.06
CA GLN A 132 -6.24 18.41 -19.67
C GLN A 132 -6.85 17.16 -19.00
N GLN A 133 -7.77 16.48 -19.67
CA GLN A 133 -8.39 15.26 -19.14
C GLN A 133 -7.37 14.12 -18.97
N LEU A 134 -6.38 14.03 -19.86
CA LEU A 134 -5.31 13.03 -19.74
C LEU A 134 -4.39 13.35 -18.55
N GLN A 135 -4.06 14.62 -18.32
CA GLN A 135 -3.31 15.05 -17.12
C GLN A 135 -4.10 14.76 -15.84
N ASP A 136 -5.42 14.97 -15.86
CA ASP A 136 -6.29 14.66 -14.72
C ASP A 136 -6.35 13.15 -14.42
N TYR A 137 -6.37 12.30 -15.45
CA TYR A 137 -6.23 10.84 -15.31
C TYR A 137 -4.89 10.45 -14.68
N GLN A 138 -3.77 10.99 -15.18
CA GLN A 138 -2.44 10.69 -14.64
C GLN A 138 -2.32 11.11 -13.18
N ARG A 139 -2.81 12.32 -12.85
CA ARG A 139 -2.85 12.82 -11.47
C ARG A 139 -3.72 11.93 -10.59
N PHE A 140 -4.88 11.48 -11.07
CA PHE A 140 -5.74 10.55 -10.34
C PHE A 140 -5.01 9.24 -10.00
N VAL A 141 -4.33 8.61 -10.96
CA VAL A 141 -3.58 7.36 -10.72
C VAL A 141 -2.46 7.58 -9.69
N GLN A 142 -1.76 8.71 -9.79
CA GLN A 142 -0.69 9.06 -8.86
C GLN A 142 -1.23 9.27 -7.43
N VAL A 143 -2.27 10.11 -7.27
CA VAL A 143 -2.89 10.40 -5.98
C VAL A 143 -3.47 9.12 -5.36
N LYS A 144 -4.18 8.31 -6.14
CA LYS A 144 -4.69 7.01 -5.67
C LYS A 144 -3.57 6.12 -5.15
N THR A 145 -2.43 6.06 -5.85
CA THR A 145 -1.28 5.26 -5.41
C THR A 145 -0.67 5.81 -4.11
N SER A 146 -0.48 7.12 -4.01
CA SER A 146 0.04 7.77 -2.81
C SER A 146 -0.85 7.52 -1.59
N LEU A 147 -2.15 7.69 -1.73
CA LEU A 147 -3.11 7.46 -0.64
C LEU A 147 -3.11 6.00 -0.18
N LEU A 148 -3.01 5.04 -1.11
CA LEU A 148 -2.91 3.62 -0.74
C LEU A 148 -1.64 3.31 0.09
N ILE A 149 -0.52 3.94 -0.24
CA ILE A 149 0.73 3.80 0.53
C ILE A 149 0.55 4.42 1.91
N GLU A 150 0.07 5.65 1.98
CA GLU A 150 -0.11 6.39 3.23
C GLU A 150 -1.08 5.70 4.18
N GLN A 151 -2.20 5.17 3.68
CA GLN A 151 -3.15 4.39 4.47
C GLN A 151 -2.48 3.16 5.10
N LYS A 152 -1.69 2.42 4.33
CA LYS A 152 -1.00 1.22 4.84
C LYS A 152 0.07 1.58 5.86
N ASP A 153 0.83 2.63 5.61
CA ASP A 153 1.85 3.11 6.54
C ASP A 153 1.23 3.60 7.86
N LEU A 154 0.08 4.27 7.82
CA LEU A 154 -0.67 4.68 9.00
C LEU A 154 -1.24 3.47 9.76
N GLU A 155 -1.85 2.52 9.05
CA GLU A 155 -2.36 1.26 9.66
C GLU A 155 -1.26 0.50 10.41
N GLU A 156 -0.07 0.39 9.83
CA GLU A 156 1.07 -0.29 10.45
C GLU A 156 1.61 0.46 11.67
N GLN A 157 1.68 1.80 11.59
CA GLN A 157 2.11 2.62 12.72
C GLN A 157 1.11 2.57 13.87
N ILE A 158 -0.19 2.73 13.60
CA ILE A 158 -1.25 2.64 14.61
C ILE A 158 -1.16 1.29 15.31
N LYS A 159 -1.13 0.20 14.55
CA LYS A 159 -1.03 -1.15 15.10
C LYS A 159 0.21 -1.33 15.97
N PHE A 160 1.37 -0.83 15.52
CA PHE A 160 2.60 -0.88 16.32
C PHE A 160 2.45 -0.16 17.66
N PHE A 161 1.87 1.04 17.66
CA PHE A 161 1.69 1.82 18.89
C PHE A 161 0.61 1.22 19.82
N GLU A 162 -0.44 0.62 19.27
CA GLU A 162 -1.43 -0.14 20.04
C GLU A 162 -0.79 -1.34 20.74
N GLU A 163 -0.01 -2.15 20.01
CA GLU A 163 0.71 -3.29 20.58
C GLU A 163 1.70 -2.83 21.68
N GLN A 164 2.36 -1.68 21.52
CA GLN A 164 3.25 -1.12 22.56
C GLN A 164 2.49 -0.65 23.80
N LEU A 165 1.32 -0.03 23.62
CA LEU A 165 0.48 0.43 24.73
C LEU A 165 -0.04 -0.76 25.53
N GLU A 166 -0.58 -1.78 24.87
CA GLU A 166 -1.10 -2.99 25.51
C GLU A 166 -0.02 -3.71 26.33
N ASN A 167 1.18 -3.86 25.77
CA ASN A 167 2.32 -4.48 26.48
C ASN A 167 2.73 -3.68 27.73
N LEU A 168 2.70 -2.34 27.67
CA LEU A 168 3.04 -1.51 28.83
C LEU A 168 1.95 -1.53 29.90
N GLU A 169 0.68 -1.48 29.51
CA GLU A 169 -0.45 -1.53 30.45
C GLU A 169 -0.54 -2.87 31.18
N THR A 170 -0.21 -3.98 30.50
CA THR A 170 -0.16 -5.32 31.12
C THR A 170 1.09 -5.57 31.95
N SER A 171 2.17 -4.82 31.74
CA SER A 171 3.43 -4.94 32.49
C SER A 171 3.49 -4.05 33.73
N ILE A 172 2.57 -3.10 33.88
CA ILE A 172 2.45 -2.26 35.08
C ILE A 172 1.52 -3.00 36.05
N PRO A 173 2.00 -3.39 37.26
CA PRO A 173 1.18 -4.09 38.25
C PRO A 173 0.02 -3.24 38.79
#